data_AF-A0AAW6ZMV3-F1
#
_entry.id   AF-A0AAW6ZMV3-F1
#
_cell.length_a   1.000
_cell.length_b   1.000
_cell.length_c   1.000
_cell.angle_alpha   90.00
_cell.angle_beta   90.00
_cell.angle_gamma   90.00
#
_symmetry.space_group_name_H-M   'P 1'
#
loop_
_entity.id
_entity.type
_entity.pdbx_description
1 polymer ?
#
loop_
_entity_poly.entity_id
_entity_poly.type
_entity_poly.pdbx_seq_one_letter_code
_entity_poly.pdbx_strand_id
1 'polypeptide(L)'
;MRNFKQARPNLSHRRMRGMTLLEVLVALAIFATAAISVIRSVSQHINTISYLEEKMFAAMVVDNQMANVMLNTGELKAKNGTEELAGRTWFWKVTPVATTQPLLKAFDVSVSVEKSASPVVTVRSYVAQ
;
A
#
# COMPACT_ATOMS: atom_id res chain seq x y z
N MET A 1 -2.90 54.37 -72.58
CA MET A 1 -3.96 54.46 -71.55
C MET A 1 -4.70 53.13 -71.46
N ARG A 2 -4.91 52.62 -70.23
CA ARG A 2 -5.84 51.53 -69.80
C ARG A 2 -5.45 50.09 -70.19
N ASN A 3 -5.53 49.07 -69.34
CA ASN A 3 -5.90 48.92 -67.93
C ASN A 3 -5.40 47.54 -67.46
N PHE A 4 -4.61 47.48 -66.38
CA PHE A 4 -4.27 46.22 -65.70
C PHE A 4 -5.48 45.75 -64.89
N LYS A 5 -6.10 44.61 -65.24
CA LYS A 5 -7.08 43.93 -64.38
C LYS A 5 -6.32 43.13 -63.31
N GLN A 6 -6.35 43.62 -62.07
CA GLN A 6 -5.91 42.87 -60.88
C GLN A 6 -6.89 41.73 -60.61
N ALA A 7 -6.39 40.49 -60.63
CA ALA A 7 -7.07 39.33 -60.06
C ALA A 7 -7.00 39.43 -58.53
N ARG A 8 -8.15 39.54 -57.87
CA ARG A 8 -8.23 39.52 -56.40
C ARG A 8 -8.34 38.06 -55.93
N PRO A 9 -7.48 37.58 -55.01
CA PRO A 9 -7.65 36.26 -54.44
C PRO A 9 -8.92 36.24 -53.56
N ASN A 10 -9.83 35.30 -53.84
CA ASN A 10 -10.95 35.01 -52.96
C ASN A 10 -10.40 34.33 -51.69
N LEU A 11 -10.23 35.10 -50.61
CA LEU A 11 -9.98 34.55 -49.29
C LEU A 11 -11.25 33.84 -48.81
N SER A 12 -11.30 32.52 -48.98
CA SER A 12 -12.36 31.68 -48.42
C SER A 12 -12.33 31.79 -46.89
N HIS A 13 -13.28 32.53 -46.33
CA HIS A 13 -13.48 32.62 -44.89
C HIS A 13 -13.96 31.25 -44.38
N ARG A 14 -13.04 30.46 -43.83
CA ARG A 14 -13.35 29.22 -43.13
C ARG A 14 -14.23 29.60 -41.93
N ARG A 15 -15.55 29.35 -42.00
CA ARG A 15 -16.45 29.56 -40.85
C ARG A 15 -15.95 28.68 -39.71
N MET A 16 -15.38 29.31 -38.69
CA MET A 16 -15.09 28.63 -37.43
C MET A 16 -16.43 28.35 -36.75
N ARG A 17 -16.83 27.08 -36.69
CA ARG A 17 -17.95 26.65 -35.85
C ARG A 17 -17.47 26.71 -34.40
N GLY A 18 -18.17 27.49 -33.56
CA GLY A 18 -17.97 27.47 -32.11
C GLY A 18 -18.56 26.19 -31.49
N MET A 19 -18.09 25.81 -30.30
CA MET A 19 -18.71 24.72 -29.54
C MET A 19 -20.09 25.13 -29.03
N THR A 20 -21.03 24.19 -29.07
CA THR A 20 -22.34 24.34 -28.46
C THR A 20 -22.27 24.16 -26.94
N LEU A 21 -23.25 24.69 -26.22
CA LEU A 21 -23.37 24.45 -24.77
C LEU A 21 -23.50 22.96 -24.45
N LEU A 22 -24.20 22.19 -25.29
CA LEU A 22 -24.39 20.76 -25.09
C LEU A 22 -23.07 19.98 -25.19
N GLU A 23 -22.20 20.32 -26.15
CA GLU A 23 -20.88 19.69 -26.27
C GLU A 23 -20.00 19.95 -25.04
N VAL A 24 -20.01 21.18 -24.52
CA VAL A 24 -19.25 21.52 -23.30
C VAL A 24 -19.81 20.78 -22.09
N LEU A 25 -21.13 20.69 -21.95
CA LEU A 25 -21.77 19.96 -20.85
C LEU A 25 -21.45 18.46 -20.91
N VAL A 26 -21.52 17.85 -22.09
CA VAL A 26 -21.18 16.44 -22.29
C VAL A 26 -19.68 16.20 -22.05
N ALA A 27 -18.81 17.07 -22.55
CA ALA A 27 -17.38 16.98 -22.33
C ALA A 27 -17.03 17.09 -20.83
N LEU A 28 -17.67 18.01 -20.10
CA LEU A 28 -17.50 18.13 -18.66
C LEU A 28 -18.04 16.90 -17.91
N ALA A 29 -19.17 16.33 -18.35
CA ALA A 29 -19.71 15.12 -17.74
C ALA A 29 -18.74 13.93 -17.91
N ILE A 30 -18.22 13.71 -19.12
CA ILE A 30 -17.22 12.67 -19.39
C ILE A 30 -15.95 12.93 -18.57
N PHE A 31 -15.45 14.17 -18.60
CA PHE A 31 -14.26 14.56 -17.85
C PHE A 31 -14.43 14.32 -16.34
N ALA A 32 -15.58 14.70 -15.76
CA ALA A 32 -15.87 14.48 -14.36
C ALA A 32 -15.87 12.99 -14.00
N THR A 33 -16.47 12.13 -14.83
CA THR A 33 -16.45 10.68 -14.59
C THR A 33 -15.04 10.09 -14.67
N ALA A 34 -14.23 10.53 -15.63
CA ALA A 34 -12.82 10.11 -15.74
C ALA A 34 -12.01 10.57 -14.51
N ALA A 35 -12.20 11.80 -14.05
CA ALA A 35 -11.53 12.34 -12.87
C ALA A 35 -11.87 11.54 -11.60
N ILE A 36 -13.13 11.15 -11.40
CA ILE A 36 -13.56 10.31 -10.26
C ILE A 36 -12.83 8.96 -10.29
N SER A 37 -12.72 8.34 -11.46
CA SER A 37 -12.01 7.06 -11.62
C SER A 37 -10.52 7.17 -11.26
N VAL A 38 -9.87 8.24 -11.71
CA VAL A 38 -8.46 8.51 -11.36
C VAL A 38 -8.30 8.72 -9.85
N ILE A 39 -9.15 9.53 -9.23
CA ILE A 39 -9.12 9.77 -7.77
C ILE A 39 -9.27 8.45 -7.02
N ARG A 40 -10.24 7.61 -7.41
CA ARG A 40 -10.43 6.29 -6.81
C ARG A 40 -9.19 5.40 -6.95
N SER A 41 -8.57 5.37 -8.13
CA SER A 41 -7.34 4.61 -8.36
C SER A 41 -6.20 5.08 -7.47
N VAL A 42 -6.04 6.40 -7.30
CA VAL A 42 -5.01 6.98 -6.42
C VAL A 42 -5.29 6.64 -4.96
N SER A 43 -6.55 6.78 -4.51
CA SER A 43 -6.92 6.42 -3.14
C SER A 43 -6.68 4.94 -2.84
N GLN A 44 -7.01 4.05 -3.77
CA GLN A 44 -6.72 2.61 -3.63
C GLN A 44 -5.23 2.33 -3.57
N HIS A 45 -4.43 3.04 -4.37
CA HIS A 45 -2.98 2.91 -4.36
C HIS A 45 -2.37 3.32 -3.01
N ILE A 46 -2.80 4.46 -2.44
CA ILE A 46 -2.37 4.93 -1.12
C ILE A 46 -2.71 3.90 -0.04
N ASN A 47 -3.95 3.41 -0.01
CA ASN A 47 -4.36 2.40 0.97
C ASN A 47 -3.52 1.11 0.87
N THR A 48 -3.17 0.72 -0.36
CA THR A 48 -2.32 -0.45 -0.59
C THR A 48 -0.91 -0.24 -0.04
N ILE A 49 -0.32 0.94 -0.26
CA ILE A 49 1.00 1.29 0.27
C ILE A 49 0.97 1.23 1.80
N SER A 50 0.00 1.88 2.46
CA SER A 50 -0.08 1.88 3.93
C SER A 50 -0.20 0.47 4.52
N TYR A 51 -0.94 -0.42 3.85
CA TYR A 51 -1.03 -1.82 4.26
C TYR A 51 0.30 -2.59 4.08
N LEU A 52 1.02 -2.32 3.00
CA LEU A 52 2.34 -2.93 2.76
C LEU A 52 3.37 -2.44 3.78
N GLU A 53 3.38 -1.15 4.10
CA GLU A 53 4.22 -0.57 5.15
C GLU A 53 3.95 -1.21 6.51
N GLU A 54 2.68 -1.37 6.87
CA GLU A 54 2.28 -2.03 8.11
C GLU A 54 2.82 -3.47 8.19
N LYS A 55 2.67 -4.25 7.11
CA LYS A 55 3.20 -5.61 7.05
C LYS A 55 4.72 -5.66 7.12
N MET A 56 5.40 -4.76 6.40
CA MET A 56 6.85 -4.69 6.37
C MET A 56 7.41 -4.41 7.76
N PHE A 57 6.89 -3.39 8.44
CA PHE A 57 7.35 -3.03 9.78
C PHE A 57 6.97 -4.08 10.82
N ALA A 58 5.78 -4.67 10.75
CA ALA A 58 5.41 -5.80 11.61
C ALA A 58 6.37 -6.99 11.42
N ALA A 59 6.75 -7.30 10.18
CA ALA A 59 7.71 -8.37 9.88
C ALA A 59 9.11 -8.06 10.43
N MET A 60 9.59 -6.81 10.33
CA MET A 60 10.86 -6.41 10.94
C MET A 60 10.85 -6.58 12.46
N VAL A 61 9.74 -6.24 13.14
CA VAL A 61 9.59 -6.50 14.58
C VAL A 61 9.60 -8.00 14.86
N VAL A 62 8.91 -8.82 14.05
CA VAL A 62 8.96 -10.28 14.17
C VAL A 62 10.40 -10.77 14.06
N ASP A 63 11.15 -10.32 13.06
CA ASP A 63 12.54 -10.74 12.83
C ASP A 63 13.45 -10.36 14.01
N ASN A 64 13.30 -9.14 14.56
CA ASN A 64 14.02 -8.70 15.75
C ASN A 64 13.72 -9.60 16.95
N GLN A 65 12.45 -9.91 17.19
CA GLN A 65 12.04 -10.75 18.32
C GLN A 65 12.43 -12.22 18.13
N MET A 66 12.39 -12.73 16.89
CA MET A 66 12.93 -14.04 16.57
C MET A 66 14.42 -14.11 16.87
N ALA A 67 15.21 -13.11 16.42
CA ALA A 67 16.63 -13.04 16.72
C ALA A 67 16.88 -13.03 18.24
N ASN A 68 16.12 -12.25 19.01
CA ASN A 68 16.21 -12.22 20.47
C ASN A 68 15.96 -13.60 21.12
N VAL A 69 14.98 -14.35 20.63
CA VAL A 69 14.72 -15.73 21.11
C VAL A 69 15.86 -16.67 20.73
N MET A 70 16.41 -16.54 19.52
CA MET A 70 17.50 -17.38 19.04
C MET A 70 18.81 -17.19 19.81
N LEU A 71 19.02 -16.04 20.45
CA LEU A 71 20.21 -15.79 21.29
C LEU A 71 20.26 -16.69 22.54
N ASN A 72 19.10 -17.13 23.05
CA ASN A 72 19.03 -18.06 24.19
C ASN A 72 17.83 -19.01 24.05
N THR A 73 18.01 -20.04 23.22
CA THR A 73 17.00 -21.06 22.94
C THR A 73 16.74 -22.02 24.11
N GLY A 74 17.64 -22.07 25.09
CA GLY A 74 17.50 -22.92 26.28
C GLY A 74 16.33 -22.53 27.18
N GLU A 75 15.98 -21.23 27.20
CA GLU A 75 14.89 -20.69 28.02
C GLU A 75 13.64 -20.30 27.21
N LEU A 76 13.29 -21.09 26.19
CA LEU A 76 12.10 -20.84 25.38
C LEU A 76 10.82 -20.86 26.25
N LYS A 77 10.27 -19.66 26.51
CA LYS A 77 9.11 -19.43 27.36
C LYS A 77 8.17 -18.43 26.70
N ALA A 78 6.89 -18.48 27.08
CA ALA A 78 5.94 -17.47 26.64
C ALA A 78 6.37 -16.08 27.14
N LYS A 79 6.48 -15.13 26.22
CA LYS A 79 6.87 -13.73 26.50
C LYS A 79 6.05 -12.79 25.63
N ASN A 80 5.85 -11.58 26.10
CA ASN A 80 5.24 -10.51 25.32
C ASN A 80 5.85 -9.17 25.72
N GLY A 81 5.66 -8.17 24.88
CA GLY A 81 6.15 -6.83 25.13
C GLY A 81 5.78 -5.89 24.01
N THR A 82 6.46 -4.75 24.00
CA THR A 82 6.31 -3.74 22.98
C THR A 82 7.65 -3.42 22.32
N GLU A 83 7.61 -2.96 21.08
CA GLU A 83 8.76 -2.45 20.36
C GLU A 83 8.35 -1.21 19.57
N GLU A 84 9.15 -0.14 19.64
CA GLU A 84 8.92 1.07 18.86
C GLU A 84 9.68 0.96 17.54
N LEU A 85 8.97 0.98 16.42
CA LEU A 85 9.57 0.89 15.09
C LEU A 85 8.78 1.74 14.09
N ALA A 86 9.50 2.57 13.32
CA ALA A 86 8.93 3.53 12.38
C ALA A 86 7.92 4.52 13.02
N GLY A 87 8.16 4.91 14.29
CA GLY A 87 7.30 5.85 15.03
C GLY A 87 5.94 5.26 15.42
N ARG A 88 5.82 3.93 15.45
CA ARG A 88 4.67 3.20 15.94
C ARG A 88 5.12 2.20 17.01
N THR A 89 4.32 2.07 18.06
CA THR A 89 4.45 1.00 19.05
C THR A 89 3.79 -0.28 18.54
N TRP A 90 4.56 -1.36 18.51
CA TRP A 90 4.12 -2.69 18.12
C TRP A 90 4.01 -3.60 19.33
N PHE A 91 2.99 -4.46 19.35
CA PHE A 91 2.77 -5.43 20.42
C PHE A 91 3.17 -6.81 19.93
N TRP A 92 4.24 -7.37 20.50
CA TRP A 92 4.75 -8.67 20.10
C TRP A 92 4.49 -9.73 21.17
N LYS A 93 4.37 -10.97 20.74
CA LYS A 93 4.18 -12.13 21.61
C LYS A 93 4.92 -13.34 21.06
N VAL A 94 5.72 -13.96 21.92
CA VAL A 94 6.38 -15.25 21.71
C VAL A 94 5.57 -16.33 22.42
N THR A 95 5.16 -17.35 21.69
CA THR A 95 4.36 -18.47 22.22
C THR A 95 5.05 -19.79 21.88
N PRO A 96 5.55 -20.55 22.86
CA PRO A 96 6.05 -21.89 22.63
C PRO A 96 4.96 -22.80 22.06
N VAL A 97 5.34 -23.65 21.11
CA VAL A 97 4.44 -24.58 20.43
C VAL A 97 4.88 -26.00 20.74
N ALA A 98 3.95 -26.84 21.16
CA ALA A 98 4.21 -28.26 21.39
C ALA A 98 4.59 -28.95 20.07
N THR A 99 5.70 -29.68 20.09
CA THR A 99 6.18 -30.49 18.96
C THR A 99 6.07 -31.97 19.32
N THR A 100 5.83 -32.80 18.31
CA THR A 100 5.85 -34.27 18.47
C THR A 100 7.25 -34.86 18.32
N GLN A 101 8.21 -34.07 17.83
CA GLN A 101 9.59 -34.49 17.57
C GLN A 101 10.49 -34.11 18.76
N PRO A 102 11.17 -35.06 19.41
CA PRO A 102 11.94 -34.82 20.64
C PRO A 102 13.23 -34.00 20.45
N LEU A 103 13.64 -33.74 19.21
CA LEU A 103 14.86 -33.00 18.89
C LEU A 103 14.61 -31.52 18.56
N LEU A 104 13.34 -31.11 18.41
CA LEU A 104 12.97 -29.78 17.95
C LEU A 104 12.01 -29.12 18.93
N LYS A 105 12.29 -27.88 19.32
CA LYS A 105 11.33 -26.98 19.95
C LYS A 105 10.80 -26.02 18.90
N ALA A 106 9.53 -25.64 19.00
CA ALA A 106 8.93 -24.65 18.11
C ALA A 106 8.37 -23.47 18.92
N PHE A 107 8.31 -22.32 18.28
CA PHE A 107 7.63 -21.14 18.84
C PHE A 107 7.07 -20.27 17.73
N ASP A 108 5.98 -19.60 18.05
CA ASP A 108 5.37 -18.56 17.22
C ASP A 108 5.77 -17.19 17.76
N VAL A 109 6.15 -16.29 16.84
CA VAL A 109 6.27 -14.87 17.10
C VAL A 109 5.17 -14.15 16.33
N SER A 110 4.30 -13.47 17.05
CA SER A 110 3.18 -12.72 16.48
C SER A 110 3.28 -11.24 16.84
N VAL A 111 2.99 -10.36 15.88
CA VAL A 111 3.02 -8.90 16.07
C VAL A 111 1.67 -8.31 15.69
N SER A 112 1.13 -7.44 16.54
CA SER A 112 -0.12 -6.72 16.35
C SER A 112 0.05 -5.21 16.56
N VAL A 113 -0.87 -4.43 15.98
CA VAL A 113 -0.93 -2.96 16.16
C VAL A 113 -1.47 -2.55 17.53
N GLU A 114 -2.22 -3.43 18.18
CA GLU A 114 -2.78 -3.23 19.51
C GLU A 114 -2.68 -4.51 20.35
N LYS A 115 -2.74 -4.36 21.69
CA LYS A 115 -2.58 -5.46 22.64
C LYS A 115 -3.59 -6.61 22.47
N SER A 116 -4.82 -6.30 22.05
CA SER A 116 -5.92 -7.26 21.89
C SER A 116 -6.37 -7.46 20.43
N ALA A 117 -5.67 -6.85 19.47
CA ALA A 117 -5.96 -7.03 18.06
C ALA A 117 -5.46 -8.39 17.54
N SER A 118 -6.01 -8.81 16.41
CA SER A 118 -5.42 -9.93 15.66
C SER A 118 -4.03 -9.55 15.15
N PRO A 119 -3.07 -10.49 15.11
CA PRO A 119 -1.73 -10.20 14.64
C PRO A 119 -1.73 -9.86 13.14
N VAL A 120 -0.95 -8.86 12.78
CA VAL A 120 -0.68 -8.49 11.37
C VAL A 120 0.18 -9.58 10.72
N VAL A 121 1.15 -10.10 11.47
CA VAL A 121 2.08 -11.15 11.04
C VAL A 121 2.27 -12.15 12.17
N THR A 122 2.34 -13.43 11.83
CA THR A 122 2.79 -14.50 12.73
C THR A 122 3.74 -15.41 11.99
N VAL A 123 4.91 -15.67 12.57
CA VAL A 123 5.93 -16.55 12.01
C VAL A 123 6.23 -17.65 13.02
N ARG A 124 6.28 -18.90 12.54
CA ARG A 124 6.72 -20.05 13.31
C ARG A 124 8.18 -20.34 13.02
N SER A 125 8.95 -20.60 14.07
CA SER A 125 10.33 -21.05 13.95
C SER A 125 10.59 -22.33 14.75
N TYR A 126 11.67 -23.02 14.40
CA TYR A 126 12.10 -24.27 15.01
C TYR A 126 13.57 -24.15 15.43
N VAL A 127 13.89 -24.68 16.61
CA VAL A 127 15.25 -24.72 17.15
C VAL A 127 15.56 -26.12 17.64
N ALA A 128 16.83 -26.53 17.52
CA ALA A 128 17.31 -27.75 18.13
C ALA A 128 17.17 -27.66 19.67
N GLN A 129 16.82 -28.79 20.28
CA GLN A 129 16.67 -28.90 21.73
C GLN A 129 18.01 -28.82 22.47
#